data_AF-A0AAD6YC01-F1
#
_entry.id   AF-A0AAD6YC01-F1
#
_cell.length_a   1.000
_cell.length_b   1.000
_cell.length_c   1.000
_cell.angle_alpha   90.00
_cell.angle_beta   90.00
_cell.angle_gamma   90.00
#
_symmetry.space_group_name_H-M   'P 1'
#
loop_
_entity.id
_entity.type
_entity.pdbx_description
1 polymer ?
#
loop_
_entity_poly.entity_id
_entity_poly.type
_entity_poly.pdbx_seq_one_letter_code
_entity_poly.pdbx_strand_id
1 'polypeptide(L)'
;MASLLDNVPNEIWELVFLPLARPELMKIQLTQRRLRSIARPLLFRHFTFYISDGYHPLLLERLEYWSSPEVAPCVRECSLTGTRQRPQSVLLSQAFLSHLPHFTSMRRFLMTGFTYSPAFLQALQSLPDLHHLESRYCPPDPAVSADDWALLHPLNLTFIHIDHHSVGGKLMRHDIRPAPTFLPATHSLLSNTCYVAWPFPFHRLPLSRVSCHYFPRSRLLTSPTRSTNPLSRTPIK
;
A
#
# COMPACT_ATOMS: atom_id res chain seq x y z
N MET A 1 9.66 44.23 -9.74
CA MET A 1 8.64 44.33 -8.67
C MET A 1 8.29 42.91 -8.26
N ALA A 2 8.53 42.53 -7.00
CA ALA A 2 8.09 41.22 -6.51
C ALA A 2 6.56 41.19 -6.49
N SER A 3 5.96 40.11 -6.98
CA SER A 3 4.50 39.96 -6.94
C SER A 3 4.08 39.73 -5.49
N LEU A 4 2.90 40.21 -5.07
CA LEU A 4 2.37 39.93 -3.73
C LEU A 4 2.32 38.43 -3.41
N LEU A 5 2.21 37.59 -4.45
CA LEU A 5 2.21 36.13 -4.37
C LEU A 5 3.56 35.55 -3.93
N ASP A 6 4.66 36.26 -4.16
CA ASP A 6 6.01 35.81 -3.77
C ASP A 6 6.22 35.85 -2.25
N ASN A 7 5.38 36.57 -1.50
CA ASN A 7 5.49 36.67 -0.04
C ASN A 7 4.58 35.70 0.72
N VAL A 8 3.71 34.96 0.02
CA VAL A 8 2.81 34.00 0.65
C VAL A 8 3.64 32.80 1.18
N PRO A 9 3.54 32.40 2.46
CA PRO A 9 4.27 31.26 3.02
C PRO A 9 3.99 29.93 2.32
N ASN A 10 4.93 28.98 2.39
CA ASN A 10 4.79 27.70 1.67
C ASN A 10 3.60 26.88 2.20
N GLU A 11 3.33 26.96 3.50
CA GLU A 11 2.25 26.25 4.18
C GLU A 11 0.88 26.67 3.63
N ILE A 12 0.72 27.96 3.28
CA ILE A 12 -0.51 28.46 2.66
C ILE A 12 -0.67 27.90 1.25
N TRP A 13 0.43 27.84 0.47
CA TRP A 13 0.39 27.20 -0.85
C TRP A 13 0.07 25.71 -0.78
N GLU A 14 0.61 24.99 0.20
CA GLU A 14 0.27 23.58 0.41
C GLU A 14 -1.22 23.38 0.69
N LEU A 15 -1.83 24.23 1.53
CA LEU A 15 -3.27 24.21 1.80
C LEU A 15 -4.09 24.50 0.54
N VAL A 16 -3.64 25.44 -0.29
CA VAL A 16 -4.27 25.76 -1.58
C VAL A 16 -4.13 24.60 -2.57
N PHE A 17 -3.01 23.87 -2.54
CA PHE A 17 -2.72 22.78 -3.47
C PHE A 17 -3.35 21.45 -3.06
N LEU A 18 -3.58 21.22 -1.76
CA LEU A 18 -4.14 19.98 -1.23
C LEU A 18 -5.44 19.51 -1.91
N PRO A 19 -6.45 20.37 -2.17
CA PRO A 19 -7.69 19.95 -2.83
C PRO A 19 -7.58 19.81 -4.35
N LEU A 20 -6.46 20.24 -4.96
CA LEU A 20 -6.33 20.29 -6.42
C LEU A 20 -6.17 18.91 -7.04
N ALA A 21 -6.72 18.73 -8.23
CA ALA A 21 -6.55 17.49 -8.97
C ALA A 21 -5.11 17.37 -9.51
N ARG A 22 -4.64 16.14 -9.69
CA ARG A 22 -3.28 15.87 -10.23
C ARG A 22 -2.94 16.64 -11.51
N PRO A 23 -3.84 16.79 -12.51
CA PRO A 23 -3.55 17.59 -13.70
C PRO A 23 -3.29 19.07 -13.43
N GLU A 24 -3.94 19.64 -12.41
CA GLU A 24 -3.78 21.06 -12.05
C GLU A 24 -2.44 21.28 -11.36
N LEU A 25 -2.09 20.41 -10.41
CA LEU A 25 -0.78 20.39 -9.78
C LEU A 25 0.35 20.22 -10.82
N MET A 26 0.12 19.39 -11.85
CA MET A 26 1.05 19.21 -12.96
C MET A 26 1.23 20.48 -13.79
N LYS A 27 0.20 21.35 -13.91
CA LYS A 27 0.34 22.66 -14.56
C LYS A 27 1.12 23.63 -13.66
N ILE A 28 0.79 23.66 -12.37
CA ILE A 28 1.41 24.56 -11.39
C ILE A 28 2.92 24.31 -11.27
N GLN A 29 3.37 23.05 -11.29
CA GLN A 29 4.80 22.76 -11.22
C GLN A 29 5.60 23.32 -12.42
N LEU A 30 4.93 23.63 -13.54
CA LEU A 30 5.55 24.15 -14.75
C LEU A 30 5.64 25.68 -14.76
N THR A 31 4.89 26.38 -13.90
CA THR A 31 4.83 27.85 -13.93
C THR A 31 6.03 28.49 -13.23
N GLN A 32 6.39 28.03 -12.04
CA GLN A 32 7.42 28.65 -11.21
C GLN A 32 8.22 27.62 -10.40
N ARG A 33 9.52 27.88 -10.18
CA ARG A 33 10.42 26.97 -9.44
C ARG A 33 9.98 26.74 -7.99
N ARG A 34 9.51 27.79 -7.31
CA ARG A 34 9.02 27.69 -5.93
C ARG A 34 7.74 26.88 -5.84
N LEU A 35 6.77 27.15 -6.71
CA LEU A 35 5.52 26.37 -6.72
C LEU A 35 5.78 24.90 -7.10
N ARG A 36 6.78 24.64 -7.95
CA ARG A 36 7.26 23.28 -8.24
C ARG A 36 7.74 22.54 -7.00
N SER A 37 8.56 23.16 -6.14
CA SER A 37 9.06 22.50 -4.93
C SER A 37 7.94 22.19 -3.93
N ILE A 38 6.87 22.96 -3.93
CA ILE A 38 5.70 22.77 -3.06
C ILE A 38 4.73 21.72 -3.66
N ALA A 39 4.46 21.79 -4.96
CA ALA A 39 3.52 20.89 -5.63
C ALA A 39 4.08 19.47 -5.80
N ARG A 40 5.41 19.32 -5.96
CA ARG A 40 6.05 18.02 -6.24
C ARG A 40 5.79 16.98 -5.14
N PRO A 41 5.99 17.26 -3.83
CA PRO A 41 5.62 16.33 -2.76
C PRO A 41 4.16 15.85 -2.82
N LEU A 42 3.23 16.72 -3.22
CA LEU A 42 1.81 16.39 -3.34
C LEU A 42 1.53 15.49 -4.56
N LEU A 43 2.21 15.76 -5.69
CA LEU A 43 2.07 15.03 -6.94
C LEU A 43 2.57 13.58 -6.87
N PHE A 44 3.66 13.36 -6.15
CA PHE A 44 4.36 12.08 -6.08
C PHE A 44 4.15 11.37 -4.74
N ARG A 45 3.21 11.85 -3.92
CA ARG A 45 2.91 11.26 -2.61
C ARG A 45 2.57 9.77 -2.66
N HIS A 46 1.85 9.35 -3.70
CA HIS A 46 1.37 7.98 -3.87
C HIS A 46 1.96 7.35 -5.12
N PHE A 47 2.69 6.26 -4.94
CA PHE A 47 3.22 5.44 -6.02
C PHE A 47 2.51 4.10 -6.06
N THR A 48 2.03 3.71 -7.24
CA THR A 48 1.48 2.37 -7.44
C THR A 48 2.21 1.68 -8.59
N PHE A 49 2.76 0.51 -8.29
CA PHE A 49 3.49 -0.33 -9.21
C PHE A 49 2.72 -1.63 -9.44
N TYR A 50 2.24 -1.81 -10.67
CA TYR A 50 1.47 -2.97 -11.08
C TYR A 50 2.35 -3.88 -11.94
N ILE A 51 2.59 -5.09 -11.44
CA ILE A 51 3.28 -6.15 -12.15
C ILE A 51 2.21 -7.03 -12.79
N SER A 52 1.86 -6.68 -14.02
CA SER A 52 0.92 -7.45 -14.86
C SER A 52 1.62 -8.58 -15.61
N ASP A 53 0.83 -9.54 -16.09
CA ASP A 53 1.27 -10.71 -16.86
C ASP A 53 2.00 -10.40 -18.19
N GLY A 54 1.99 -9.15 -18.66
CA GLY A 54 2.75 -8.69 -19.81
C GLY A 54 3.94 -7.82 -19.38
N TYR A 55 5.14 -8.20 -19.82
CA TYR A 55 6.31 -7.32 -19.73
C TYR A 55 6.11 -6.10 -20.61
N HIS A 56 6.12 -4.93 -20.00
CA HIS A 56 6.11 -3.66 -20.73
C HIS A 56 7.39 -2.91 -20.37
N PRO A 57 8.27 -2.57 -21.33
CA PRO A 57 9.56 -1.92 -21.05
C PRO A 57 9.41 -0.63 -20.25
N LEU A 58 8.34 0.14 -20.53
CA LEU A 58 7.97 1.33 -19.76
C LEU A 58 7.78 1.11 -18.24
N LEU A 59 7.60 -0.12 -17.75
CA LEU A 59 7.51 -0.38 -16.30
C LEU A 59 8.86 -0.13 -15.62
N LEU A 60 9.98 -0.51 -16.25
CA LEU A 60 11.31 -0.27 -15.71
C LEU A 60 11.66 1.22 -15.77
N GLU A 61 11.43 1.88 -16.91
CA GLU A 61 11.63 3.33 -17.05
C GLU A 61 10.79 4.12 -16.04
N ARG A 62 9.55 3.68 -15.81
CA ARG A 62 8.69 4.25 -14.77
C ARG A 62 9.30 4.01 -13.40
N LEU A 63 9.73 2.81 -13.07
CA LEU A 63 10.37 2.52 -11.79
C LEU A 63 11.61 3.40 -11.57
N GLU A 64 12.48 3.52 -12.58
CA GLU A 64 13.67 4.37 -12.56
C GLU A 64 13.30 5.83 -12.28
N TYR A 65 12.33 6.38 -13.02
CA TYR A 65 11.83 7.74 -12.81
C TYR A 65 11.32 7.96 -11.38
N TRP A 66 10.49 7.04 -10.86
CA TRP A 66 9.92 7.16 -9.51
C TRP A 66 10.98 7.00 -8.41
N SER A 67 12.02 6.22 -8.68
CA SER A 67 13.15 6.01 -7.78
C SER A 67 14.23 7.09 -7.87
N SER A 68 14.08 8.08 -8.77
CA SER A 68 15.05 9.14 -8.94
C SER A 68 15.19 10.00 -7.67
N PRO A 69 16.37 10.61 -7.42
CA PRO A 69 16.59 11.44 -6.23
C PRO A 69 15.62 12.62 -6.09
N GLU A 70 15.04 13.06 -7.21
CA GLU A 70 14.06 14.16 -7.22
C GLU A 70 12.66 13.74 -6.79
N VAL A 71 12.29 12.48 -6.98
CA VAL A 71 10.92 11.97 -6.81
C VAL A 71 10.81 11.03 -5.62
N ALA A 72 11.78 10.13 -5.42
CA ALA A 72 11.70 9.09 -4.41
C ALA A 72 11.51 9.63 -2.97
N PRO A 73 12.16 10.74 -2.55
CA PRO A 73 11.90 11.34 -1.23
C PRO A 73 10.50 11.93 -1.06
N CYS A 74 9.75 12.15 -2.15
CA CYS A 74 8.38 12.65 -2.10
C CYS A 74 7.35 11.52 -1.84
N VAL A 75 7.72 10.26 -2.08
CA VAL A 75 6.80 9.13 -1.97
C VAL A 75 6.56 8.80 -0.50
N ARG A 76 5.30 8.86 -0.07
CA ARG A 76 4.87 8.53 1.30
C ARG A 76 4.12 7.21 1.36
N GLU A 77 3.42 6.87 0.29
CA GLU A 77 2.65 5.64 0.20
C GLU A 77 3.01 4.92 -1.09
N CYS A 78 3.37 3.65 -0.96
CA CYS A 78 3.67 2.81 -2.11
C CYS A 78 2.77 1.57 -2.09
N SER A 79 2.26 1.19 -3.26
CA SER A 79 1.43 0.01 -3.46
C SER A 79 2.02 -0.85 -4.58
N LEU A 80 2.42 -2.08 -4.23
CA LEU A 80 2.96 -3.07 -5.14
C LEU A 80 1.92 -4.17 -5.35
N THR A 81 1.45 -4.37 -6.58
CA THR A 81 0.42 -5.37 -6.91
C THR A 81 0.89 -6.31 -8.02
N GLY A 82 0.79 -7.61 -7.78
CA GLY A 82 1.23 -8.67 -8.68
C GLY A 82 0.13 -9.70 -8.87
N THR A 83 0.08 -10.31 -10.06
CA THR A 83 -1.06 -11.17 -10.46
C THR A 83 -0.72 -12.66 -10.60
N ARG A 84 0.57 -13.05 -10.60
CA ARG A 84 1.10 -14.42 -10.51
C ARG A 84 2.63 -14.37 -10.43
N GLN A 85 3.26 -15.38 -9.81
CA GLN A 85 4.71 -15.57 -9.88
C GLN A 85 5.12 -16.16 -11.25
N ARG A 86 5.17 -15.33 -12.29
CA ARG A 86 5.87 -15.69 -13.54
C ARG A 86 7.34 -15.25 -13.44
N PRO A 87 8.26 -15.86 -14.20
CA PRO A 87 9.67 -15.46 -14.18
C PRO A 87 9.90 -13.96 -14.41
N GLN A 88 9.14 -13.34 -15.33
CA GLN A 88 9.21 -11.90 -15.59
C GLN A 88 8.72 -11.05 -14.40
N SER A 89 7.68 -11.52 -13.71
CA SER A 89 7.17 -10.87 -12.50
C SER A 89 8.19 -10.94 -11.36
N VAL A 90 8.96 -12.03 -11.29
CA VAL A 90 10.08 -12.16 -10.34
C VAL A 90 11.16 -11.12 -10.65
N LEU A 91 11.59 -10.99 -11.91
CA LEU A 91 12.60 -9.98 -12.30
C LEU A 91 12.13 -8.55 -11.99
N LEU A 92 10.88 -8.21 -12.31
CA LEU A 92 10.33 -6.89 -12.00
C LEU A 92 10.19 -6.64 -10.50
N SER A 93 9.87 -7.69 -9.72
CA SER A 93 9.82 -7.57 -8.26
C SER A 93 11.23 -7.38 -7.67
N GLN A 94 12.24 -8.09 -8.17
CA GLN A 94 13.63 -7.90 -7.77
C GLN A 94 14.14 -6.51 -8.12
N ALA A 95 13.85 -6.02 -9.33
CA ALA A 95 14.17 -4.65 -9.72
C ALA A 95 13.45 -3.63 -8.81
N PHE A 96 12.18 -3.85 -8.49
CA PHE A 96 11.48 -2.97 -7.54
C PHE A 96 12.18 -2.96 -6.17
N LEU A 97 12.59 -4.12 -5.65
CA LEU A 97 13.25 -4.23 -4.35
C LEU A 97 14.64 -3.58 -4.31
N SER A 98 15.40 -3.62 -5.41
CA SER A 98 16.69 -2.93 -5.47
C SER A 98 16.54 -1.40 -5.46
N HIS A 99 15.40 -0.87 -5.91
CA HIS A 99 15.08 0.56 -5.87
C HIS A 99 14.35 0.99 -4.59
N LEU A 100 13.89 0.05 -3.76
CA LEU A 100 13.14 0.32 -2.55
C LEU A 100 13.86 1.28 -1.57
N PRO A 101 15.20 1.17 -1.35
CA PRO A 101 15.93 2.06 -0.45
C PRO A 101 15.87 3.55 -0.82
N HIS A 102 15.56 3.89 -2.08
CA HIS A 102 15.47 5.29 -2.50
C HIS A 102 14.24 6.02 -1.92
N PHE A 103 13.20 5.27 -1.52
CA PHE A 103 11.96 5.83 -1.00
C PHE A 103 12.05 6.09 0.52
N THR A 104 13.05 6.87 0.93
CA THR A 104 13.43 7.10 2.34
C THR A 104 12.33 7.70 3.21
N SER A 105 11.36 8.37 2.59
CA SER A 105 10.24 9.05 3.24
C SER A 105 8.95 8.23 3.29
N MET A 106 8.99 6.98 2.84
CA MET A 106 7.83 6.09 2.76
C MET A 106 7.33 5.71 4.15
N ARG A 107 6.04 5.93 4.40
CA ARG A 107 5.37 5.63 5.66
C ARG A 107 4.46 4.41 5.59
N ARG A 108 3.90 4.16 4.40
CA ARG A 108 2.93 3.10 4.16
C ARG A 108 3.31 2.29 2.94
N PHE A 109 3.44 0.99 3.11
CA PHE A 109 3.69 0.03 2.04
C PHE A 109 2.55 -0.98 1.97
N LEU A 110 1.90 -1.06 0.82
CA LEU A 110 0.86 -2.05 0.53
C LEU A 110 1.41 -3.04 -0.49
N MET A 111 1.36 -4.33 -0.16
CA MET A 111 1.74 -5.41 -1.06
C MET A 111 0.55 -6.31 -1.33
N THR A 112 0.32 -6.67 -2.60
CA THR A 112 -0.79 -7.54 -2.99
C THR A 112 -0.31 -8.61 -3.96
N GLY A 113 -0.52 -9.88 -3.63
CA GLY A 113 -0.23 -11.00 -4.52
C GLY A 113 1.26 -11.36 -4.66
N PHE A 114 2.08 -11.09 -3.63
CA PHE A 114 3.50 -11.45 -3.60
C PHE A 114 3.81 -12.35 -2.41
N THR A 115 4.84 -13.18 -2.54
CA THR A 115 5.39 -13.90 -1.38
C THR A 115 6.40 -13.05 -0.65
N TYR A 116 6.46 -13.19 0.66
CA TYR A 116 7.56 -12.67 1.45
C TYR A 116 8.83 -13.43 1.12
N SER A 117 9.91 -12.75 0.77
CA SER A 117 11.23 -13.35 0.63
C SER A 117 12.20 -12.73 1.63
N PRO A 118 13.31 -13.39 1.98
CA PRO A 118 14.34 -12.80 2.83
C PRO A 118 14.85 -11.46 2.28
N ALA A 119 15.06 -11.38 0.96
CA ALA A 119 15.47 -10.15 0.27
C ALA A 119 14.43 -9.01 0.42
N PHE A 120 13.13 -9.35 0.38
CA PHE A 120 12.07 -8.39 0.63
C PHE A 120 12.11 -7.84 2.06
N LEU A 121 12.24 -8.73 3.06
CA LEU A 121 12.31 -8.34 4.47
C LEU A 121 13.53 -7.47 4.75
N GLN A 122 14.68 -7.81 4.15
CA GLN A 122 15.89 -7.00 4.22
C GLN A 122 15.70 -5.62 3.56
N ALA A 123 15.04 -5.56 2.40
CA ALA A 123 14.77 -4.30 1.72
C ALA A 123 13.88 -3.37 2.58
N LEU A 124 12.91 -3.92 3.32
CA LEU A 124 12.08 -3.12 4.23
C LEU A 124 12.88 -2.45 5.36
N GLN A 125 13.98 -3.05 5.82
CA GLN A 125 14.85 -2.43 6.83
C GLN A 125 15.50 -1.13 6.36
N SER A 126 15.63 -0.93 5.05
CA SER A 126 16.17 0.30 4.47
C SER A 126 15.21 1.48 4.51
N LEU A 127 13.97 1.28 4.99
CA LEU A 127 12.92 2.30 5.02
C LEU A 127 12.75 2.85 6.46
N PRO A 128 13.46 3.94 6.83
CA PRO A 128 13.52 4.41 8.21
C PRO A 128 12.18 4.94 8.73
N ASP A 129 11.35 5.50 7.84
CA ASP A 129 10.05 6.10 8.17
C ASP A 129 8.87 5.13 8.00
N LEU A 130 9.13 3.86 7.70
CA LEU A 130 8.04 2.90 7.45
C LEU A 130 7.35 2.56 8.77
N HIS A 131 6.05 2.83 8.84
CA HIS A 131 5.25 2.57 10.04
C HIS A 131 4.07 1.64 9.76
N HIS A 132 3.68 1.50 8.49
CA HIS A 132 2.53 0.70 8.10
C HIS A 132 2.87 -0.24 6.95
N LEU A 133 2.79 -1.53 7.22
CA LEU A 133 2.97 -2.59 6.24
C LEU A 133 1.66 -3.37 6.12
N GLU A 134 1.03 -3.29 4.95
CA GLU A 134 -0.19 -4.01 4.64
C GLU A 134 0.09 -5.06 3.56
N SER A 135 -0.38 -6.28 3.76
CA SER A 135 -0.29 -7.34 2.77
C SER A 135 -1.61 -8.02 2.53
N ARG A 136 -1.88 -8.31 1.26
CA ARG A 136 -3.13 -8.92 0.81
C ARG A 136 -2.80 -10.07 -0.13
N TYR A 137 -3.35 -11.25 0.13
CA TYR A 137 -3.12 -12.42 -0.73
C TYR A 137 -1.62 -12.73 -0.90
N CYS A 138 -0.86 -12.60 0.18
CA CYS A 138 0.60 -12.75 0.17
C CYS A 138 0.99 -13.99 0.95
N PRO A 139 1.01 -15.20 0.33
CA PRO A 139 1.35 -16.41 1.07
C PRO A 139 2.79 -16.32 1.61
N PRO A 140 3.07 -16.86 2.81
CA PRO A 140 4.43 -16.97 3.30
C PRO A 140 5.22 -17.90 2.36
N ASP A 141 6.44 -17.50 2.03
CA ASP A 141 7.37 -18.38 1.33
C ASP A 141 7.89 -19.43 2.33
N PRO A 142 7.86 -20.74 2.01
CA PRO A 142 8.39 -21.78 2.90
C PRO A 142 9.88 -21.60 3.21
N ALA A 143 10.62 -20.83 2.41
CA ALA A 143 12.02 -20.50 2.67
C ALA A 143 12.23 -19.43 3.75
N VAL A 144 11.18 -18.71 4.18
CA VAL A 144 11.29 -17.66 5.20
C VAL A 144 11.26 -18.30 6.59
N SER A 145 12.37 -18.16 7.30
CA SER A 145 12.54 -18.63 8.66
C SER A 145 11.94 -17.66 9.69
N ALA A 146 11.82 -18.10 10.95
CA ALA A 146 11.42 -17.21 12.04
C ALA A 146 12.43 -16.06 12.25
N ASP A 147 13.71 -16.32 12.02
CA ASP A 147 14.78 -15.33 12.15
C ASP A 147 14.67 -14.23 11.09
N ASP A 148 14.20 -14.56 9.90
CA ASP A 148 13.94 -13.57 8.84
C ASP A 148 12.81 -12.61 9.25
N TRP A 149 11.76 -13.11 9.90
CA TRP A 149 10.70 -12.25 10.43
C TRP A 149 11.19 -11.37 11.57
N ALA A 150 12.17 -11.85 12.34
CA ALA A 150 12.75 -11.08 13.43
C ALA A 150 13.45 -9.79 12.94
N LEU A 151 13.87 -9.75 11.67
CA LEU A 151 14.44 -8.57 11.02
C LEU A 151 13.50 -7.35 11.04
N LEU A 152 12.19 -7.56 11.14
CA LEU A 152 11.21 -6.46 11.16
C LEU A 152 10.99 -5.85 12.54
N HIS A 153 11.48 -6.47 13.63
CA HIS A 153 11.26 -5.99 14.99
C HIS A 153 11.69 -4.53 15.25
N PRO A 154 12.83 -4.03 14.73
CA PRO A 154 13.27 -2.67 14.99
C PRO A 154 12.37 -1.58 14.42
N LEU A 155 11.51 -1.90 13.45
CA LEU A 155 10.83 -0.92 12.60
C LEU A 155 9.54 -0.34 13.20
N ASN A 156 9.13 -0.71 14.44
CA ASN A 156 7.88 -0.25 15.07
C ASN A 156 6.67 -0.32 14.11
N LEU A 157 6.58 -1.41 13.33
CA LEU A 157 5.62 -1.53 12.24
C LEU A 157 4.23 -1.95 12.73
N THR A 158 3.22 -1.25 12.24
CA THR A 158 1.86 -1.77 12.19
C THR A 158 1.77 -2.72 11.00
N PHE A 159 1.72 -4.02 11.27
CA PHE A 159 1.52 -5.05 10.27
C PHE A 159 0.05 -5.44 10.16
N ILE A 160 -0.50 -5.40 8.95
CA ILE A 160 -1.85 -5.88 8.65
C ILE A 160 -1.75 -6.92 7.54
N HIS A 161 -2.13 -8.15 7.87
CA HIS A 161 -2.23 -9.23 6.90
C HIS A 161 -3.70 -9.56 6.62
N ILE A 162 -4.10 -9.54 5.35
CA ILE A 162 -5.44 -9.87 4.89
C ILE A 162 -5.36 -11.09 3.97
N ASP A 163 -5.77 -12.23 4.52
CA ASP A 163 -5.98 -13.45 3.76
C ASP A 163 -7.44 -13.57 3.30
N HIS A 164 -7.61 -14.05 2.08
CA HIS A 164 -8.91 -14.54 1.62
C HIS A 164 -8.85 -16.05 1.48
N HIS A 165 -9.31 -16.76 2.51
CA HIS A 165 -9.66 -18.15 2.35
C HIS A 165 -11.01 -18.23 1.61
N SER A 166 -10.99 -18.53 0.31
CA SER A 166 -12.20 -18.94 -0.40
C SER A 166 -12.48 -20.41 -0.06
N VAL A 167 -13.21 -20.67 1.02
CA VAL A 167 -13.78 -22.00 1.29
C VAL A 167 -15.18 -22.04 0.66
N GLY A 168 -15.33 -22.76 -0.45
CA GLY A 168 -16.64 -23.07 -1.03
C GLY A 168 -17.41 -21.91 -1.68
N GLY A 169 -16.72 -20.95 -2.32
CA GLY A 169 -17.39 -19.92 -3.14
C GLY A 169 -18.14 -18.82 -2.37
N LYS A 170 -18.08 -18.79 -1.03
CA LYS A 170 -18.54 -17.67 -0.21
C LYS A 170 -17.34 -16.88 0.31
N LEU A 171 -17.34 -15.56 0.06
CA LEU A 171 -16.40 -14.64 0.70
C LEU A 171 -16.68 -14.62 2.21
N MET A 172 -15.86 -15.33 3.00
CA MET A 172 -15.85 -15.20 4.45
C MET A 172 -15.07 -13.96 4.88
N ARG A 173 -15.39 -13.47 6.08
CA ARG A 173 -14.90 -12.24 6.72
C ARG A 173 -13.36 -12.09 6.65
N HIS A 174 -12.92 -10.84 6.49
CA HIS A 174 -11.53 -10.44 6.64
C HIS A 174 -11.06 -10.67 8.08
N ASP A 175 -10.03 -11.50 8.26
CA ASP A 175 -9.25 -11.54 9.49
C ASP A 175 -8.29 -10.35 9.47
N ILE A 176 -8.51 -9.35 10.33
CA ILE A 176 -7.52 -8.31 10.60
C ILE A 176 -6.66 -8.83 11.75
N ARG A 177 -5.43 -9.25 11.45
CA ARG A 177 -4.47 -9.70 12.48
C ARG A 177 -3.44 -8.60 12.72
N PRO A 178 -3.31 -8.06 13.94
CA PRO A 178 -2.16 -7.24 14.29
C PRO A 178 -0.88 -8.07 14.24
N ALA A 179 0.27 -7.42 14.04
CA ALA A 179 1.59 -8.04 14.18
C ALA A 179 1.67 -8.87 15.49
N PRO A 180 2.37 -10.02 15.50
CA PRO A 180 2.63 -10.72 16.75
C PRO A 180 3.41 -9.79 17.69
N THR A 181 2.77 -9.39 18.78
CA THR A 181 3.36 -8.57 19.82
C THR A 181 4.21 -9.49 20.70
N PHE A 182 5.52 -9.49 20.49
CA PHE A 182 6.45 -10.20 21.38
C PHE A 182 6.88 -9.25 22.50
N LEU A 183 6.17 -9.31 23.64
CA LEU A 183 6.53 -8.59 24.86
C LEU A 183 7.48 -9.42 25.72
N PRO A 184 8.45 -8.82 26.42
CA PRO A 184 9.17 -9.48 27.50
C PRO A 184 8.20 -9.80 28.65
N ALA A 185 8.24 -11.03 29.14
CA ALA A 185 7.27 -11.60 30.07
C ALA A 185 7.22 -10.84 31.42
N THR A 186 6.04 -10.33 31.79
CA THR A 186 5.67 -10.12 33.19
C THR A 186 4.21 -10.53 33.41
N HIS A 187 3.97 -11.22 34.53
CA HIS A 187 2.77 -11.98 34.85
C HIS A 187 1.51 -11.11 35.07
N SER A 188 0.36 -11.52 34.53
CA SER A 188 -0.90 -11.69 35.27
C SER A 188 -1.99 -12.30 34.38
N LEU A 189 -2.81 -13.16 34.99
CA LEU A 189 -3.84 -14.01 34.39
C LEU A 189 -5.15 -13.24 34.20
N LEU A 190 -5.84 -13.46 33.08
CA LEU A 190 -7.30 -13.70 32.98
C LEU A 190 -7.66 -14.11 31.54
N SER A 191 -8.53 -15.12 31.42
CA SER A 191 -8.77 -15.95 30.24
C SER A 191 -9.82 -15.40 29.27
N ASN A 192 -9.58 -15.58 27.96
CA ASN A 192 -10.57 -16.05 26.99
C ASN A 192 -9.84 -16.56 25.73
N THR A 193 -10.10 -17.80 25.34
CA THR A 193 -9.39 -18.58 24.32
C THR A 193 -10.07 -18.50 22.95
N CYS A 194 -9.30 -18.19 21.91
CA CYS A 194 -9.61 -18.52 20.51
C CYS A 194 -8.47 -19.39 19.97
N TYR A 195 -8.81 -20.52 19.34
CA TYR A 195 -7.85 -21.44 18.74
C TYR A 195 -7.60 -21.08 17.27
N VAL A 196 -6.32 -21.02 16.87
CA VAL A 196 -5.89 -21.17 15.46
C VAL A 196 -4.62 -22.01 15.44
N ALA A 197 -4.61 -23.05 14.62
CA ALA A 197 -3.50 -23.97 14.40
C ALA A 197 -2.75 -23.63 13.10
N TRP A 198 -1.47 -24.03 13.05
CA TRP A 198 -0.49 -24.11 11.94
C TRP A 198 0.49 -22.93 11.69
N PRO A 199 1.79 -23.21 11.43
CA PRO A 199 2.61 -24.34 11.91
C PRO A 199 3.89 -23.84 12.61
N PHE A 200 3.92 -23.83 13.93
CA PHE A 200 5.09 -24.08 14.81
C PHE A 200 4.54 -24.18 16.24
N PRO A 201 5.16 -24.97 17.14
CA PRO A 201 4.62 -25.20 18.48
C PRO A 201 4.79 -23.93 19.34
N PHE A 202 3.70 -23.56 20.03
CA PHE A 202 3.58 -22.35 20.86
C PHE A 202 4.62 -22.26 22.00
N HIS A 203 4.99 -21.02 22.32
CA HIS A 203 5.02 -20.57 23.72
C HIS A 203 3.96 -19.48 23.93
N ARG A 204 3.24 -19.57 25.05
CA ARG A 204 2.10 -18.72 25.42
C ARG A 204 2.55 -17.27 25.64
N LEU A 205 1.85 -16.30 25.07
CA LEU A 205 1.99 -14.88 25.40
C LEU A 205 0.61 -14.26 25.72
N PRO A 206 0.50 -13.41 26.75
CA PRO A 206 -0.73 -12.69 27.06
C PRO A 206 -0.92 -11.49 26.12
N LEU A 207 -2.13 -11.32 25.58
CA LEU A 207 -2.52 -10.15 24.79
C LEU A 207 -2.79 -8.96 25.71
N SER A 208 -1.99 -7.91 25.63
CA SER A 208 -2.36 -6.58 26.16
C SER A 208 -2.55 -5.60 25.01
N ARG A 209 -3.79 -5.11 24.89
CA ARG A 209 -4.25 -3.95 24.10
C ARG A 209 -4.01 -4.00 22.59
N VAL A 210 -5.01 -4.52 21.88
CA VAL A 210 -5.25 -4.24 20.46
C VAL A 210 -6.54 -3.42 20.36
N SER A 211 -6.45 -2.18 19.86
CA SER A 211 -7.63 -1.41 19.45
C SER A 211 -7.97 -1.78 18.00
N CYS A 212 -8.99 -2.62 17.83
CA CYS A 212 -9.60 -2.87 16.53
C CYS A 212 -10.62 -1.77 16.24
N HIS A 213 -10.33 -0.86 15.30
CA HIS A 213 -11.34 0.07 14.80
C HIS A 213 -12.23 -0.65 13.77
N TYR A 214 -13.47 -0.94 14.19
CA TYR A 214 -14.53 -1.47 13.35
C TYR A 214 -15.22 -0.32 12.61
N PHE A 215 -15.13 -0.28 11.27
CA PHE A 215 -15.99 0.58 10.45
C PHE A 215 -17.18 -0.23 9.94
N PRO A 216 -18.43 0.08 10.34
CA PRO A 216 -19.59 -0.55 9.74
C PRO A 216 -19.78 -0.02 8.31
N ARG A 217 -19.90 -0.95 7.36
CA ARG A 217 -20.23 -0.68 5.96
C ARG A 217 -21.69 -0.21 5.88
N SER A 218 -21.91 1.07 5.60
CA SER A 218 -23.23 1.63 5.31
C SER A 218 -23.84 0.96 4.07
N ARG A 219 -25.07 0.48 4.22
CA ARG A 219 -25.89 -0.13 3.16
C ARG A 219 -26.64 0.95 2.38
N LEU A 220 -26.82 0.66 1.08
CA LEU A 220 -27.83 1.16 0.13
C LEU A 220 -27.60 2.52 -0.54
N LEU A 221 -27.49 2.48 -1.88
CA LEU A 221 -28.51 3.03 -2.78
C LEU A 221 -28.49 2.24 -4.10
N THR A 222 -29.63 1.63 -4.41
CA THR A 222 -29.97 0.95 -5.66
C THR A 222 -30.23 1.97 -6.76
N SER A 223 -29.59 1.83 -7.91
CA SER A 223 -29.89 2.59 -9.12
C SER A 223 -31.11 2.00 -9.84
N PRO A 224 -32.04 2.81 -10.37
CA PRO A 224 -33.19 2.30 -11.12
C PRO A 224 -32.81 1.94 -12.56
N THR A 225 -33.33 0.81 -13.02
CA THR A 225 -33.30 0.31 -14.39
C THR A 225 -34.18 1.18 -15.29
N ARG A 226 -33.58 1.81 -16.31
CA ARG A 226 -34.33 2.50 -17.37
C ARG A 226 -34.47 1.56 -18.58
N SER A 227 -35.66 0.99 -18.69
CA SER A 227 -36.16 0.29 -19.87
C SER A 227 -36.46 1.30 -20.98
N THR A 228 -35.94 1.05 -22.18
CA THR A 228 -36.33 1.76 -23.41
C THR A 228 -36.87 0.74 -24.41
N ASN A 229 -38.19 0.76 -24.61
CA ASN A 229 -38.87 0.16 -25.75
C ASN A 229 -38.53 0.94 -27.04
N PRO A 230 -38.26 0.27 -28.17
CA PRO A 230 -38.43 0.87 -29.49
C PRO A 230 -39.80 0.51 -30.07
N LEU A 231 -40.60 1.55 -30.30
CA LEU A 231 -41.83 1.53 -31.08
C LEU A 231 -41.52 1.28 -32.55
N SER A 232 -42.22 0.29 -33.10
CA SER A 232 -42.37 0.01 -34.52
C SER A 232 -43.09 1.16 -35.24
N ARG A 233 -42.54 1.62 -36.37
CA ARG A 233 -43.28 2.35 -37.40
C ARG A 233 -42.93 1.79 -38.78
N THR A 234 -43.93 1.15 -39.37
CA THR A 234 -44.05 0.81 -40.79
C THR A 234 -44.22 2.06 -41.64
N PRO A 235 -43.71 2.10 -42.88
CA PRO A 235 -44.25 2.96 -43.92
C PRO A 235 -45.34 2.23 -44.72
N ILE A 236 -46.44 2.95 -44.95
CA ILE A 236 -47.51 2.64 -45.89
C ILE A 236 -47.19 3.38 -47.20
N LYS A 237 -47.20 2.64 -48.31
CA LYS A 237 -47.20 3.02 -49.74
C LYS A 237 -46.05 3.91 -50.24
#